data_AF-A0A937DQH6-F1
#
_entry.id   AF-A0A937DQH6-F1
#
_cell.length_a   1.000
_cell.length_b   1.000
_cell.length_c   1.000
_cell.angle_alpha   90.00
_cell.angle_beta   90.00
_cell.angle_gamma   90.00
#
_symmetry.space_group_name_H-M   'P 1'
#
loop_
_entity.id
_entity.type
_entity.pdbx_description
1 polymer ?
#
loop_
_entity_poly.entity_id
_entity_poly.type
_entity_poly.pdbx_seq_one_letter_code
_entity_poly.pdbx_strand_id
1 'polypeptide(L)'
;MRIRTFVFVVATATAAPALAGDDDKTNWTGFFLGGHLGMLTSTTNFVDPNGPPIYGGSVTAGGVLAGFQAGYNRQVAPQWVLGIEGEYSFLGGSGSNTCLQPSTTVT
;
A
#
# COMPACT_ATOMS: atom_id res chain seq x y z
N MET A 1 5.22 -18.30 13.13
CA MET A 1 4.16 -17.36 12.72
C MET A 1 4.20 -17.22 11.20
N ARG A 2 3.06 -17.30 10.51
CA ARG A 2 2.98 -17.10 9.05
C ARG A 2 1.92 -16.04 8.74
N ILE A 3 2.34 -14.96 8.09
CA ILE A 3 1.47 -13.86 7.64
C ILE A 3 1.21 -14.00 6.14
N ARG A 4 -0.05 -13.86 5.74
CA ARG A 4 -0.46 -13.68 4.34
C ARG A 4 -1.21 -12.37 4.25
N THR A 5 -0.62 -11.37 3.62
CA THR A 5 -1.21 -10.04 3.45
C THR A 5 -1.42 -9.77 1.97
N PHE A 6 -2.61 -9.28 1.64
CA PHE A 6 -2.96 -8.79 0.31
C PHE A 6 -3.38 -7.33 0.43
N VAL A 7 -2.77 -6.48 -0.38
CA VAL A 7 -3.12 -5.07 -0.52
C VAL A 7 -3.65 -4.87 -1.93
N PHE A 8 -4.83 -4.28 -2.03
CA PHE A 8 -5.46 -3.93 -3.29
C PHE A 8 -5.58 -2.41 -3.34
N VAL A 9 -4.90 -1.81 -4.31
CA VAL A 9 -5.11 -0.40 -4.64
C VAL A 9 -6.34 -0.34 -5.55
N VAL A 10 -7.35 0.41 -5.13
CA VAL A 10 -8.65 0.47 -5.81
C VAL A 10 -8.72 1.69 -6.74
N ALA A 11 -8.05 2.77 -6.38
CA ALA A 11 -7.99 3.97 -7.21
C ALA A 11 -6.64 4.68 -7.05
N THR A 12 -6.11 5.14 -8.18
CA THR A 12 -4.91 5.99 -8.29
C THR A 12 -5.26 7.14 -9.23
N ALA A 13 -5.05 8.38 -8.79
CA ALA A 13 -5.26 9.56 -9.61
C ALA A 13 -4.02 10.45 -9.52
N THR A 14 -3.44 10.80 -10.65
CA THR A 14 -2.29 11.71 -10.75
C THR A 14 -2.69 12.91 -11.59
N ALA A 15 -2.64 14.09 -10.98
CA ALA A 15 -2.80 15.37 -11.65
C ALA A 15 -1.42 15.98 -11.94
N ALA A 16 -1.09 16.15 -13.21
CA ALA A 16 0.00 17.03 -13.62
C ALA A 16 -0.51 18.49 -13.59
N PRO A 17 0.29 19.48 -13.14
CA PRO A 17 -0.02 20.88 -13.27
C PRO A 17 -0.07 21.21 -14.76
N ALA A 18 -1.12 21.96 -15.14
CA ALA A 18 -1.37 22.41 -16.49
C ALA A 18 -0.40 23.52 -16.97
N LEU A 19 0.87 23.49 -16.54
CA LEU A 19 1.85 24.55 -16.80
C LEU A 19 3.17 23.99 -17.32
N ALA A 20 3.23 23.84 -18.65
CA ALA A 20 4.38 24.27 -19.44
C ALA A 20 3.89 24.60 -20.86
N GLY A 21 3.60 25.88 -21.09
CA GLY A 21 3.18 26.40 -22.39
C GLY A 21 4.32 26.54 -23.39
N ASP A 22 3.88 26.77 -24.64
CA ASP A 22 4.59 27.24 -25.84
C ASP A 22 5.75 26.41 -26.38
N ASP A 23 5.42 25.29 -27.01
CA ASP A 23 5.91 24.89 -28.33
C ASP A 23 5.05 23.68 -28.77
N ASP A 24 4.87 23.43 -30.07
CA ASP A 24 4.07 22.33 -30.65
C ASP A 24 4.56 20.90 -30.32
N LYS A 25 5.26 20.72 -29.19
CA LYS A 25 5.81 19.47 -28.67
C LYS A 25 5.32 19.29 -27.25
N THR A 26 4.64 18.18 -26.96
CA THR A 26 4.19 17.79 -25.62
C THR A 26 5.34 17.95 -24.61
N ASN A 27 5.28 19.01 -23.80
CA ASN A 27 6.29 19.28 -22.77
C ASN A 27 5.87 18.60 -21.47
N TRP A 28 6.69 17.66 -21.01
CA TRP A 28 6.44 16.88 -19.79
C TRP A 28 7.08 17.53 -18.55
N THR A 29 7.66 18.72 -18.70
CA THR A 29 8.36 19.43 -17.64
C THR A 29 7.35 20.09 -16.71
N GLY A 30 7.37 19.73 -15.44
CA GLY A 30 6.45 20.27 -14.45
C GLY A 30 6.42 19.46 -13.17
N PHE A 31 5.78 20.00 -12.14
CA PHE A 31 5.46 19.23 -10.94
C PHE A 31 4.41 18.16 -11.29
N PHE A 32 4.02 17.32 -10.35
CA PHE A 32 2.78 16.55 -10.41
C PHE A 32 2.41 16.13 -9.00
N LEU A 33 1.11 15.94 -8.76
CA LEU A 33 0.55 15.52 -7.49
C LEU A 33 -0.57 14.53 -7.74
N GLY A 34 -0.57 13.43 -7.01
CA GLY A 34 -1.57 12.38 -7.08
C GLY A 34 -1.94 11.84 -5.72
N GLY A 35 -3.02 11.07 -5.71
CA GLY A 35 -3.54 10.37 -4.55
C GLY A 35 -3.90 8.95 -4.90
N HIS A 36 -3.86 8.07 -3.91
CA HIS A 36 -4.32 6.70 -4.05
C HIS A 36 -5.11 6.24 -2.83
N LEU A 37 -6.07 5.36 -3.08
CA LEU A 37 -6.92 4.73 -2.07
C LEU A 37 -6.97 3.21 -2.32
N GLY A 38 -6.92 2.45 -1.25
CA GLY A 38 -6.87 1.00 -1.30
C GLY A 38 -7.49 0.35 -0.07
N MET A 39 -7.62 -0.96 -0.16
CA MET A 39 -8.09 -1.83 0.90
C MET A 39 -7.09 -2.96 1.09
N LEU A 40 -6.98 -3.46 2.32
CA LEU A 40 -6.12 -4.58 2.65
C LEU A 40 -6.91 -5.64 3.40
N THR A 41 -6.48 -6.88 3.19
CA THR A 41 -6.84 -8.00 4.05
C THR A 41 -5.58 -8.75 4.40
N SER A 42 -5.44 -9.11 5.67
CA SER A 42 -4.30 -9.85 6.18
C SER A 42 -4.77 -10.99 7.04
N THR A 43 -4.22 -12.18 6.86
CA THR A 43 -4.45 -13.31 7.73
C THR A 43 -3.14 -13.73 8.38
N THR A 44 -3.12 -13.66 9.71
CA THR A 44 -1.98 -14.05 10.54
C THR A 44 -2.28 -15.37 11.20
N ASN A 45 -1.45 -16.39 10.94
CA ASN A 45 -1.53 -17.68 11.60
C ASN A 45 -0.47 -17.78 12.70
N PHE A 46 -0.95 -17.99 13.92
CA PHE A 46 -0.16 -18.29 15.10
C PHE A 46 0.04 -19.80 15.16
N VAL A 47 1.31 -20.20 15.24
CA VAL A 47 1.70 -21.59 15.42
C VAL A 47 2.18 -21.73 16.85
N ASP A 48 1.66 -22.73 17.54
CA ASP A 48 1.99 -23.00 18.93
C ASP A 48 2.95 -24.21 18.98
N PRO A 49 4.08 -24.12 19.70
CA PRO A 49 5.05 -25.22 19.82
C PRO A 49 4.46 -26.50 20.46
N ASN A 50 3.38 -26.36 21.23
CA ASN A 50 2.72 -27.40 22.00
C ASN A 50 1.56 -28.08 21.22
N GLY A 51 1.43 -27.84 19.91
CA GLY A 51 0.42 -28.45 19.03
C GLY A 51 -0.55 -27.44 18.41
N PRO A 52 -1.48 -27.89 17.54
CA PRO A 52 -2.44 -26.97 16.92
C PRO A 52 -3.31 -26.28 17.99
N PRO A 53 -3.57 -24.96 17.88
CA PRO A 53 -4.40 -24.25 18.85
C PRO A 53 -5.82 -24.83 18.89
N ILE A 54 -6.35 -24.99 20.11
CA ILE A 54 -7.63 -25.68 20.39
C ILE A 54 -8.82 -24.87 19.83
N TYR A 55 -8.71 -23.55 19.84
CA TYR A 55 -9.67 -22.63 19.23
C TYR A 55 -8.88 -21.67 18.34
N GLY A 56 -9.17 -21.67 17.03
CA GLY A 56 -8.76 -20.66 16.04
C GLY A 56 -7.32 -20.13 16.13
N GLY A 57 -6.41 -20.60 15.27
CA GLY A 57 -5.04 -20.07 15.20
C GLY A 57 -4.85 -18.87 14.27
N SER A 58 -5.92 -18.36 13.65
CA SER A 58 -5.84 -17.37 12.57
C SER A 58 -6.58 -16.09 12.91
N VAL A 59 -5.90 -14.95 12.85
CA VAL A 59 -6.50 -13.62 12.96
C VAL A 59 -6.57 -13.01 11.56
N THR A 60 -7.78 -12.67 11.11
CA THR A 60 -7.96 -11.89 9.88
C THR A 60 -8.15 -10.42 10.25
N ALA A 61 -7.31 -9.56 9.70
CA ALA A 61 -7.36 -8.11 9.84
C ALA A 61 -7.78 -7.48 8.52
N GLY A 62 -8.68 -6.49 8.61
CA GLY A 62 -9.08 -5.66 7.49
C GLY A 62 -8.60 -4.23 7.69
N GLY A 63 -8.36 -3.52 6.61
CA GLY A 63 -7.95 -2.13 6.68
C GLY A 63 -8.09 -1.38 5.38
N VAL A 64 -7.87 -0.08 5.48
CA VAL A 64 -7.84 0.86 4.36
C VAL A 64 -6.45 1.47 4.27
N LEU A 65 -6.06 1.78 3.05
CA LEU A 65 -4.83 2.46 2.71
C LEU A 65 -5.18 3.73 1.96
N ALA A 66 -4.55 4.83 2.32
CA ALA A 66 -4.71 6.11 1.63
C ALA A 66 -3.36 6.79 1.55
N GLY A 67 -3.07 7.44 0.44
CA GLY A 67 -1.79 8.11 0.27
C GLY A 67 -1.80 9.16 -0.81
N PHE A 68 -0.68 9.85 -0.91
CA PHE A 68 -0.41 10.82 -1.96
C PHE A 68 0.97 10.58 -2.55
N GLN A 69 1.14 10.98 -3.80
CA GLN A 69 2.42 10.97 -4.51
C GLN A 69 2.64 12.33 -5.13
N ALA A 70 3.87 12.82 -5.12
CA ALA A 70 4.23 14.08 -5.75
C ALA A 70 5.61 13.98 -6.36
N GLY A 71 5.86 14.77 -7.40
CA GLY A 71 7.14 14.78 -8.04
C GLY A 71 7.35 15.94 -8.98
N TYR A 72 8.49 15.92 -9.66
CA TYR A 72 8.86 16.88 -10.68
C TYR A 72 9.56 16.17 -11.83
N ASN A 73 9.06 16.41 -13.04
CA ASN A 73 9.65 15.94 -14.29
C ASN A 73 10.35 17.09 -15.00
N ARG A 74 11.47 16.78 -15.62
CA ARG A 74 12.26 17.67 -16.46
C ARG A 74 12.64 16.97 -17.76
N GLN A 75 12.16 17.51 -18.87
CA GLN A 75 12.56 17.07 -20.19
C GLN A 75 13.93 17.67 -20.52
N VAL A 76 14.95 16.82 -20.62
CA VAL A 76 16.35 17.22 -20.87
C VAL A 76 16.76 17.13 -22.34
N ALA A 77 16.00 16.36 -23.13
CA ALA A 77 16.12 16.28 -24.58
C ALA A 77 14.75 15.93 -25.18
N PRO A 78 14.52 16.08 -26.50
CA PRO A 78 13.21 15.84 -27.12
C PRO A 78 12.60 14.47 -26.80
N GLN A 79 13.44 13.47 -26.53
CA GLN A 79 13.02 12.09 -26.25
C GLN A 79 13.30 11.65 -24.81
N TRP A 80 13.88 12.50 -23.96
CA TRP A 80 14.33 12.14 -22.63
C TRP A 80 13.69 13.02 -21.56
N VAL A 81 13.00 12.37 -20.63
CA VAL A 81 12.40 12.97 -19.44
C VAL A 81 13.03 12.31 -18.22
N LEU A 82 13.53 13.13 -17.30
CA LEU A 82 14.04 12.70 -16.01
C LEU A 82 13.10 13.24 -14.95
N GLY A 83 12.84 12.46 -13.90
CA GLY A 83 11.95 12.87 -12.84
C GLY A 83 12.41 12.42 -11.47
N ILE A 84 11.93 13.12 -10.45
CA ILE A 84 11.97 12.68 -9.07
C ILE A 84 10.53 12.54 -8.56
N GLU A 85 10.23 11.42 -7.92
CA GLU A 85 8.92 11.15 -7.32
C GLU A 85 9.12 10.74 -5.86
N GLY A 86 8.22 11.20 -5.00
CA GLY A 86 8.07 10.74 -3.64
C GLY A 86 6.61 10.39 -3.35
N GLU A 87 6.40 9.35 -2.55
CA GLU A 87 5.07 8.92 -2.13
C GLU A 87 5.01 8.79 -0.61
N TYR A 88 3.81 8.98 -0.07
CA TYR A 88 3.54 8.74 1.34
C TYR A 88 2.16 8.12 1.52
N SER A 89 2.11 7.02 2.25
CA SER A 89 0.89 6.24 2.47
C SER A 89 0.62 6.04 3.96
N PHE A 90 -0.65 6.17 4.32
CA PHE A 90 -1.21 5.89 5.62
C PHE A 90 -1.96 4.56 5.57
N LEU A 91 -1.76 3.74 6.61
CA LEU A 91 -2.42 2.46 6.77
C LEU A 91 -3.23 2.46 8.06
N GLY A 92 -4.54 2.22 7.95
CA GLY A 92 -5.43 2.05 9.09
C GLY A 92 -6.17 0.73 9.01
N GLY A 93 -5.98 -0.14 10.00
CA GLY A 93 -6.65 -1.44 10.01
C GLY A 93 -6.62 -2.09 11.37
N SER A 94 -7.62 -2.91 11.63
CA SER A 94 -7.71 -3.72 12.85
C SER A 94 -8.16 -5.14 12.52
N GLY A 95 -7.68 -6.07 13.31
CA GLY A 95 -8.10 -7.47 13.28
C GLY A 95 -8.30 -7.94 14.71
N SER A 96 -9.43 -8.59 14.96
CA SER A 96 -9.72 -9.19 16.26
C SER A 96 -10.07 -10.66 16.08
N ASN A 97 -9.79 -11.44 17.11
CA ASN A 97 -10.21 -12.83 17.21
C ASN A 97 -10.70 -13.07 18.63
N THR A 98 -11.79 -13.84 18.77
CA THR A 98 -12.48 -14.04 20.04
C THR A 98 -11.80 -15.07 20.93
N CYS A 99 -10.98 -15.97 20.37
CA CYS A 99 -10.32 -17.03 21.12
C CYS A 99 -8.94 -17.35 20.52
N LEU A 100 -7.87 -16.77 21.07
CA LEU A 100 -6.50 -17.25 20.85
C LEU A 100 -6.09 -18.10 22.06
N GLN A 101 -6.54 -19.35 22.12
CA GLN A 101 -6.16 -20.24 23.22
C GLN A 101 -4.90 -21.05 22.85
N PRO A 102 -3.80 -20.92 23.59
CA PRO A 102 -2.61 -21.73 23.39
C PRO A 102 -2.91 -23.21 23.67
N SER A 103 -2.17 -24.12 23.04
CA SER A 103 -2.29 -25.55 23.33
C SER A 103 -1.80 -25.81 24.76
N THR A 104 -2.62 -26.46 25.58
CA THR A 104 -2.23 -26.87 26.95
C THR A 104 -1.51 -28.21 26.98
N THR A 105 -1.29 -28.85 25.83
CA THR A 105 -0.59 -30.13 25.75
C THR A 105 0.92 -29.92 25.90
N VAL A 106 1.41 -29.99 27.13
CA VAL A 106 2.84 -30.16 27.41
C VAL A 106 3.18 -31.63 27.13
N THR A 107 3.86 -31.91 26.02
CA THR A 107 4.49 -33.22 25.78
C THR A 107 5.94 -33.16 26.20
#